data_AF-A0A523BN86-F1
#
_entry.id   AF-A0A523BN86-F1
#
_cell.length_a   1.000
_cell.length_b   1.000
_cell.length_c   1.000
_cell.angle_alpha   90.00
_cell.angle_beta   90.00
_cell.angle_gamma   90.00
#
_symmetry.space_group_name_H-M   'P 1'
#
loop_
_entity.id
_entity.type
_entity.pdbx_description
1 polymer ?
#
loop_
_entity_poly.entity_id
_entity_poly.type
_entity_poly.pdbx_seq_one_letter_code
_entity_poly.pdbx_strand_id
1 'polypeptide(L)' 'MIQINLTQDEIQLLKNLLDTYLEDLRVEIHATDNMDYKEMLRSRKAILLKLMEALPKEQNLPLAE' A
#
# COMPACT_ATOMS: atom_id res chain seq x y z
N MET A 1 2.54 14.99 -13.14
CA MET A 1 2.34 14.44 -11.79
C MET A 1 1.32 15.29 -11.06
N ILE A 2 0.51 14.68 -10.21
CA ILE A 2 -0.45 15.38 -9.35
C ILE A 2 0.16 15.42 -7.94
N GLN A 3 0.09 16.56 -7.26
CA GLN A 3 0.54 16.71 -5.88
C GLN A 3 -0.66 16.66 -4.95
N ILE A 4 -0.56 15.86 -3.89
CA ILE A 4 -1.55 15.75 -2.83
C ILE A 4 -0.86 16.13 -1.52
N ASN A 5 -1.47 17.02 -0.76
CA ASN A 5 -0.99 17.39 0.57
C ASN A 5 -1.73 16.53 1.59
N LEU A 6 -0.99 15.78 2.40
CA LEU A 6 -1.51 14.93 3.47
C LEU A 6 -0.86 15.34 4.79
N THR A 7 -1.64 15.32 5.86
CA THR A 7 -1.17 15.40 7.23
C THR A 7 -0.48 14.08 7.64
N GLN A 8 0.24 14.08 8.77
CA GLN A 8 0.87 12.86 9.28
C GLN A 8 -0.16 11.77 9.61
N ASP A 9 -1.29 12.14 10.19
CA ASP A 9 -2.36 11.19 10.53
C ASP A 9 -2.99 10.58 9.26
N GLU A 10 -3.21 11.39 8.22
CA GLU A 10 -3.71 10.90 6.93
C GLU A 10 -2.69 10.00 6.22
N ILE A 11 -1.39 10.30 6.32
CA ILE A 11 -0.33 9.42 5.80
C ILE A 11 -0.35 8.08 6.51
N GLN A 12 -0.45 8.07 7.84
CA GLN A 12 -0.47 6.83 8.62
C GLN A 12 -1.73 6.00 8.37
N LEU A 13 -2.89 6.65 8.31
CA LEU A 13 -4.13 5.98 7.92
C LEU A 13 -4.02 5.37 6.52
N LEU A 14 -3.47 6.12 5.56
CA LEU A 14 -3.30 5.64 4.19
C LEU A 14 -2.35 4.45 4.12
N LYS A 15 -1.22 4.47 4.84
CA LYS A 15 -0.32 3.31 4.95
C LYS A 15 -1.04 2.08 5.48
N ASN A 16 -1.76 2.21 6.60
CA ASN A 16 -2.50 1.10 7.19
C ASN A 16 -3.55 0.50 6.24
N LEU A 17 -4.26 1.36 5.49
CA LEU A 17 -5.22 0.93 4.47
C LEU A 17 -4.53 0.18 3.31
N LEU A 18 -3.40 0.71 2.83
CA LEU A 18 -2.63 0.06 1.76
C LEU A 18 -2.08 -1.30 2.21
N ASP A 19 -1.55 -1.41 3.44
CA ASP A 19 -1.04 -2.66 3.99
C ASP A 19 -2.14 -3.71 4.13
N THR A 20 -3.27 -3.34 4.74
CA THR A 20 -4.44 -4.24 4.88
C THR A 20 -4.87 -4.77 3.52
N TYR A 21 -4.99 -3.89 2.53
CA TYR A 21 -5.42 -4.29 1.19
C TYR A 21 -4.38 -5.13 0.45
N LEU A 22 -3.08 -4.91 0.69
CA LEU A 22 -2.00 -5.73 0.14
C LEU A 22 -2.02 -7.16 0.73
N GLU A 23 -2.36 -7.31 2.01
CA GLU A 23 -2.54 -8.61 2.65
C GLU A 23 -3.71 -9.38 2.04
N ASP A 24 -4.87 -8.74 1.90
CA ASP A 24 -6.05 -9.33 1.26
C ASP A 24 -5.77 -9.75 -0.18
N LEU A 25 -5.12 -8.87 -0.97
CA LEU A 25 -4.74 -9.17 -2.35
C LEU A 25 -3.80 -10.37 -2.45
N ARG A 26 -2.90 -10.56 -1.48
CA ARG A 26 -2.01 -11.72 -1.47
C ARG A 26 -2.81 -13.02 -1.32
N VAL A 27 -3.81 -13.04 -0.43
CA VAL A 27 -4.70 -14.19 -0.24
C VAL A 27 -5.52 -14.44 -1.50
N GLU A 28 -6.11 -13.39 -2.08
CA GLU A 28 -6.94 -13.49 -3.29
C GLU A 28 -6.16 -13.99 -4.51
N ILE A 29 -4.93 -13.50 -4.72
CA ILE A 29 -4.04 -13.98 -5.78
C ILE A 29 -3.74 -15.47 -5.61
N HIS A 30 -3.54 -15.93 -4.38
CA HIS A 30 -3.29 -17.35 -4.12
C HIS A 30 -4.53 -18.22 -4.37
N ALA A 31 -5.70 -17.74 -3.99
CA ALA A 31 -6.96 -18.48 -4.07
C ALA A 31 -7.63 -18.46 -5.47
N THR A 32 -7.24 -17.53 -6.35
CA THR A 32 -7.83 -17.39 -7.70
C THR A 32 -7.25 -18.42 -8.66
N ASP A 33 -8.06 -19.19 -9.39
CA ASP A 33 -7.55 -20.08 -10.45
C ASP A 33 -7.54 -19.46 -11.86
N ASN A 34 -8.34 -18.43 -12.09
CA ASN A 34 -8.37 -17.71 -13.36
C ASN A 34 -7.07 -16.89 -13.56
N MET A 35 -6.28 -17.25 -14.57
CA MET A 35 -4.98 -16.65 -14.85
C MET A 35 -5.07 -15.17 -15.23
N ASP A 36 -6.03 -14.77 -16.06
CA ASP A 36 -6.21 -13.38 -16.48
C ASP A 36 -6.60 -12.50 -15.29
N TYR A 37 -7.47 -13.02 -14.42
CA TYR A 37 -7.84 -12.33 -13.17
C TYR A 37 -6.64 -12.22 -12.22
N LYS A 38 -5.82 -13.27 -12.09
CA LYS A 38 -4.56 -13.26 -11.35
C LYS A 38 -3.60 -12.17 -11.85
N GLU A 39 -3.46 -11.99 -13.16
CA GLU A 39 -2.61 -10.94 -13.74
C GLU A 39 -3.13 -9.53 -13.43
N MET A 40 -4.45 -9.34 -13.48
CA MET A 40 -5.08 -8.10 -13.05
C MET A 40 -4.79 -7.80 -11.57
N LEU A 41 -4.94 -8.80 -10.69
CA LEU A 41 -4.65 -8.64 -9.26
C LEU A 41 -3.17 -8.32 -9.01
N ARG A 42 -2.24 -8.96 -9.73
CA ARG A 42 -0.79 -8.65 -9.65
C ARG A 42 -0.50 -7.23 -10.10
N SER A 43 -1.17 -6.76 -11.15
CA SER A 43 -1.02 -5.38 -11.64
C SER A 43 -1.51 -4.36 -10.61
N ARG A 44 -2.65 -4.63 -9.95
CA ARG A 44 -3.14 -3.81 -8.83
C ARG A 44 -2.15 -3.78 -7.67
N LYS A 45 -1.64 -4.95 -7.26
CA LYS A 45 -0.60 -5.06 -6.22
C LYS A 45 0.62 -4.19 -6.54
N ALA A 46 1.10 -4.20 -7.78
CA ALA A 46 2.24 -3.39 -8.19
C ALA A 46 1.98 -1.87 -8.06
N ILE A 47 0.75 -1.41 -8.35
CA ILE A 47 0.37 0.00 -8.18
C ILE A 47 0.37 0.37 -6.70
N LEU A 48 -0.20 -0.47 -5.83
CA LEU A 48 -0.27 -0.21 -4.40
C LEU A 48 1.11 -0.17 -3.75
N LEU A 49 2.03 -1.07 -4.15
CA LEU A 49 3.41 -1.04 -3.70
C LEU A 49 4.10 0.27 -4.10
N LYS A 50 3.90 0.75 -5.33
CA LYS A 50 4.42 2.05 -5.77
C LYS A 50 3.84 3.22 -4.98
N LEU A 51 2.55 3.16 -4.61
CA LEU A 51 1.94 4.17 -3.75
C LEU A 51 2.56 4.14 -2.36
N MET A 52 2.75 2.96 -1.76
CA MET A 52 3.38 2.79 -0.46
C MET A 52 4.81 3.37 -0.45
N GLU A 53 5.59 3.08 -1.49
CA GLU A 53 6.96 3.60 -1.65
C GLU A 53 7.02 5.13 -1.84
N ALA A 54 5.97 5.72 -2.41
CA ALA A 54 5.87 7.17 -2.61
C ALA A 54 5.50 7.92 -1.31
N LEU A 55 4.96 7.22 -0.31
CA LEU A 55 4.63 7.83 0.98
C LEU A 55 5.90 8.07 1.81
N PRO A 56 5.94 9.13 2.63
CA PRO A 56 7.08 9.38 3.49
C PRO A 56 7.33 8.19 4.42
N LYS A 57 8.57 7.70 4.48
CA LYS A 57 8.98 6.70 5.47
C LYS A 57 8.81 7.31 6.86
N GLU A 58 8.42 6.49 7.84
CA GLU A 58 8.31 6.97 9.22
C GLU A 58 9.61 7.64 9.64
N GLN A 59 9.52 8.91 10.02
CA GLN A 59 10.61 9.55 10.73
C GLN A 59 10.56 8.98 12.14
N ASN A 60 11.53 8.12 12.48
CA ASN A 60 11.84 7.79 13.87
C ASN A 60 11.97 9.10 14.65
N LEU A 61 10.94 9.45 15.42
CA LEU A 61 11.06 10.51 16.41
C LEU A 61 12.06 9.97 17.46
N PRO A 62 13.20 10.63 17.72
CA PRO A 62 14.07 10.21 18.80
C PRO A 62 13.23 10.24 20.08
N LEU A 63 13.20 9.11 20.79
CA LEU A 63 12.67 9.02 22.15
C LEU A 63 13.39 10.12 22.95
N ALA A 64 12.65 11.14 23.37
CA ALA A 64 13.18 12.15 24.28
C ALA A 64 13.59 11.45 25.58
N GLU A 65 14.84 11.67 25.99
CA GLU A 65 15.50 11.12 27.18
C GLU A 65 14.73 11.39 28.48
#